data_AF-G3TGN2-F1
#
_entry.id   AF-G3TGN2-F1
#
_cell.length_a   1.000
_cell.length_b   1.000
_cell.length_c   1.000
_cell.angle_alpha   90.00
_cell.angle_beta   90.00
_cell.angle_gamma   90.00
#
_symmetry.space_group_name_H-M   'P 1'
#
loop_
_entity.id
_entity.type
_entity.pdbx_description
1 polymer ?
#
loop_
_entity_poly.entity_id
_entity_poly.type
_entity_poly.pdbx_seq_one_letter_code
_entity_poly.pdbx_strand_id
1 'polypeptide(L)'
;MSIPFSNTHYRIPQGFGNLLEGLTREILREQPDNIPAFAAAYFENLLEKREKTNFDPAEWGAKVDDRFYNNHAFQEEELPEKDVPENEKSQESVNEEETTVTVLEPSKEDKEKMEFAAVKIQAVFRGHLARQAVKKMKLAESAKEE
;
A
#
# COMPACT_ATOMS: atom_id res chain seq x y z
N MET A 1 9.35 -12.69 2.39
CA MET A 1 8.09 -13.13 3.01
C MET A 1 8.23 -13.15 4.53
N SER A 2 7.70 -12.14 5.22
CA SER A 2 7.57 -12.12 6.67
C SER A 2 6.17 -12.63 7.05
N ILE A 3 6.07 -13.50 8.06
CA ILE A 3 4.77 -14.02 8.51
C ILE A 3 4.12 -12.93 9.38
N PRO A 4 2.94 -12.39 9.02
CA PRO A 4 2.39 -11.20 9.68
C PRO A 4 2.04 -11.44 11.15
N PHE A 5 1.71 -12.68 11.52
CA PHE A 5 1.20 -13.05 12.86
C PHE A 5 2.05 -14.12 13.57
N SER A 6 3.37 -14.08 13.44
CA SER A 6 4.23 -14.86 14.34
C SER A 6 4.50 -14.06 15.63
N ASN A 7 4.39 -14.71 16.79
CA ASN A 7 4.72 -14.15 18.11
C ASN A 7 6.26 -14.03 18.33
N THR A 8 7.00 -13.75 17.25
CA THR A 8 8.45 -13.69 17.24
C THR A 8 8.89 -12.22 17.22
N HIS A 9 9.63 -11.82 18.24
CA HIS A 9 10.16 -10.45 18.34
C HIS A 9 11.28 -10.15 17.32
N TYR A 10 11.92 -11.19 16.77
CA TYR A 10 12.95 -11.03 15.74
C TYR A 10 12.32 -11.15 14.35
N ARG A 11 12.04 -10.00 13.73
CA ARG A 11 11.58 -9.92 12.33
C ARG A 11 12.75 -9.66 11.39
N ILE A 12 12.65 -10.22 10.20
CA ILE A 12 13.61 -9.97 9.12
C ILE A 12 13.36 -8.55 8.57
N PRO A 13 14.38 -7.69 8.45
CA PRO A 13 14.24 -6.37 7.87
C PRO A 13 13.74 -6.43 6.42
N GLN A 14 12.92 -5.45 6.04
CA GLN A 14 12.43 -5.34 4.66
C GLN A 14 13.60 -5.07 3.70
N GLY A 15 13.51 -5.62 2.49
CA GLY A 15 14.56 -5.50 1.49
C GLY A 15 15.81 -6.38 1.73
N PHE A 16 15.93 -7.04 2.90
CA PHE A 16 17.05 -7.92 3.20
C PHE A 16 17.16 -9.10 2.22
N GLY A 17 16.01 -9.66 1.82
CA GLY A 17 15.97 -10.71 0.81
C GLY A 17 16.56 -10.27 -0.53
N ASN A 18 16.25 -9.05 -0.96
CA ASN A 18 16.74 -8.48 -2.23
C ASN A 18 18.26 -8.30 -2.22
N LEU A 19 18.84 -7.90 -1.09
CA LEU A 19 20.30 -7.80 -0.94
C LEU A 19 20.98 -9.16 -1.09
N LEU A 20 20.44 -10.19 -0.43
CA LEU A 20 20.97 -11.55 -0.51
C LEU A 20 20.79 -12.13 -1.92
N GLU A 21 19.65 -11.89 -2.56
CA GLU A 21 19.41 -12.32 -3.93
C GLU A 21 20.39 -11.67 -4.90
N GLY A 22 20.61 -10.35 -4.78
CA GLY A 22 21.59 -9.64 -5.60
C GLY A 22 23.00 -10.20 -5.46
N LEU A 23 23.47 -10.38 -4.21
CA LEU A 23 24.78 -10.95 -3.94
C LEU A 23 24.91 -12.38 -4.50
N THR A 24 23.93 -13.24 -4.23
CA THR A 24 23.97 -14.65 -4.64
C THR A 24 23.94 -14.80 -6.15
N ARG A 25 23.21 -13.94 -6.88
CA ARG A 25 23.23 -13.90 -8.35
C ARG A 25 24.62 -13.55 -8.90
N GLU A 26 25.30 -12.57 -8.31
CA GLU A 26 26.65 -12.21 -8.76
C GLU A 26 27.69 -13.28 -8.38
N ILE A 27 27.58 -13.93 -7.22
CA ILE A 27 28.42 -15.09 -6.87
C ILE A 27 28.26 -16.21 -7.90
N LEU A 28 27.02 -16.53 -8.28
CA LEU A 28 26.75 -17.57 -9.28
C LEU A 28 27.29 -17.20 -10.66
N ARG A 29 27.35 -15.92 -10.99
CA ARG A 29 27.88 -15.40 -12.26
C ARG A 29 29.42 -15.43 -12.29
N GLU A 30 30.06 -14.90 -11.26
CA GLU A 30 31.52 -14.71 -11.24
C GLU A 30 32.29 -15.93 -10.72
N GLN A 31 31.62 -16.83 -9.98
CA GLN A 31 32.23 -18.03 -9.36
C GLN A 31 33.56 -17.72 -8.63
N PRO A 32 33.57 -16.77 -7.68
CA PRO A 32 34.80 -16.38 -6.99
C PRO A 32 35.26 -17.46 -6.00
N ASP A 33 36.58 -17.65 -5.89
CA ASP A 33 37.18 -18.60 -4.94
C ASP A 33 36.95 -18.17 -3.47
N ASN A 34 36.93 -16.86 -3.19
CA ASN A 34 36.75 -16.30 -1.85
C ASN A 34 35.45 -15.50 -1.74
N ILE A 35 34.37 -16.19 -1.37
CA ILE A 35 33.03 -15.61 -1.25
C ILE A 35 32.97 -14.47 -0.22
N PRO A 36 33.52 -14.58 1.00
CA PRO A 36 33.48 -13.48 1.97
C PRO A 36 34.15 -12.20 1.47
N ALA A 37 35.33 -12.31 0.84
CA ALA A 37 36.03 -11.15 0.28
C ALA A 37 35.24 -10.53 -0.88
N PHE A 38 34.67 -11.36 -1.74
CA PHE A 38 33.78 -10.90 -2.82
C PHE A 38 32.54 -10.17 -2.29
N ALA A 39 31.89 -10.73 -1.27
CA ALA A 39 30.69 -10.12 -0.69
C ALA A 39 30.98 -8.74 -0.06
N ALA A 40 32.12 -8.59 0.62
CA ALA A 40 32.53 -7.30 1.16
C ALA A 40 32.68 -6.25 0.05
N ALA A 41 33.44 -6.57 -1.01
CA ALA A 41 33.63 -5.69 -2.16
C ALA A 41 32.31 -5.39 -2.89
N TYR A 42 31.41 -6.37 -3.00
CA TYR A 42 30.09 -6.19 -3.60
C TYR A 42 29.26 -5.16 -2.83
N PHE A 43 29.20 -5.27 -1.49
CA PHE A 43 28.44 -4.33 -0.67
C PHE A 43 29.08 -2.94 -0.60
N GLU A 44 30.40 -2.83 -0.61
CA GLU A 44 31.10 -1.54 -0.75
C GLU A 44 30.70 -0.84 -2.05
N ASN A 45 30.74 -1.55 -3.18
CA ASN A 45 30.30 -1.03 -4.48
C ASN A 45 28.81 -0.64 -4.48
N LEU A 46 27.97 -1.37 -3.74
CA LEU A 46 26.54 -1.07 -3.61
C LEU A 46 26.30 0.21 -2.82
N LEU A 47 27.04 0.40 -1.72
CA LEU A 47 26.99 1.62 -0.90
C LEU A 47 27.45 2.84 -1.71
N GLU A 48 28.55 2.74 -2.44
CA GLU A 48 29.02 3.81 -3.31
C GLU A 48 27.98 4.21 -4.37
N LYS A 49 27.31 3.22 -5.00
CA LYS A 49 26.24 3.48 -5.96
C LYS A 49 25.07 4.19 -5.29
N ARG A 50 24.69 3.78 -4.08
CA ARG A 50 23.63 4.43 -3.30
C ARG A 50 23.98 5.88 -3.01
N GLU A 51 25.19 6.18 -2.55
CA GLU A 51 25.62 7.55 -2.26
C GLU A 51 25.64 8.43 -3.52
N LYS A 52 26.04 7.88 -4.67
CA LYS A 52 26.13 8.62 -5.93
C LYS A 52 24.77 8.85 -6.60
N THR A 53 23.88 7.86 -6.56
CA THR A 53 22.61 7.85 -7.33
C THR A 53 21.38 8.08 -6.45
N ASN A 54 21.53 8.02 -5.13
CA ASN A 54 20.45 7.99 -4.15
C ASN A 54 19.41 6.87 -4.41
N PHE A 55 19.82 5.82 -5.12
CA PHE A 55 19.00 4.66 -5.44
C PHE A 55 19.48 3.44 -4.67
N ASP A 56 18.55 2.79 -3.97
CA ASP A 56 18.81 1.55 -3.24
C ASP A 56 17.94 0.40 -3.76
N PRO A 57 18.55 -0.68 -4.30
CA PRO A 57 17.81 -1.87 -4.70
C PRO A 57 17.03 -2.53 -3.57
N ALA A 58 17.51 -2.45 -2.32
CA ALA A 58 16.82 -3.05 -1.18
C ALA A 58 15.53 -2.31 -0.85
N GLU A 59 15.56 -0.98 -0.79
CA GLU A 59 14.36 -0.15 -0.62
C GLU A 59 13.35 -0.31 -1.76
N TRP A 60 13.82 -0.36 -3.02
CA TRP A 60 12.93 -0.54 -4.16
C TRP A 60 12.26 -1.92 -4.12
N GLY A 61 13.03 -2.96 -3.83
CA GLY A 61 12.52 -4.32 -3.65
C GLY A 61 11.51 -4.43 -2.50
N ALA A 62 11.80 -3.80 -1.36
CA ALA A 62 10.87 -3.72 -0.23
C ALA A 62 9.53 -3.09 -0.62
N LYS A 63 9.56 -1.96 -1.35
CA LYS A 63 8.34 -1.31 -1.86
C LYS A 63 7.54 -2.20 -2.82
N VAL A 64 8.21 -3.06 -3.57
CA VAL A 64 7.55 -4.01 -4.47
C VAL A 64 6.88 -5.12 -3.67
N ASP A 65 7.59 -5.71 -2.71
CA ASP A 65 7.11 -6.81 -1.89
C ASP A 65 5.97 -6.38 -0.95
N ASP A 66 6.06 -5.17 -0.36
CA ASP A 66 5.00 -4.62 0.47
C ASP A 66 3.69 -4.48 -0.33
N ARG A 67 3.72 -4.10 -1.61
CA ARG A 67 2.52 -4.07 -2.47
C ARG A 67 1.80 -5.42 -2.56
N PHE A 68 2.54 -6.52 -2.49
CA PHE A 68 1.98 -7.87 -2.50
C PHE A 68 1.61 -8.37 -1.10
N TYR A 69 2.17 -7.77 -0.04
CA TYR A 69 1.94 -8.12 1.37
C TYR A 69 0.99 -7.19 2.12
N ASN A 70 0.20 -6.40 1.39
CA ASN A 70 -0.62 -5.37 1.98
C ASN A 70 -1.89 -5.89 2.66
N ASN A 71 -1.73 -6.04 3.98
CA ASN A 71 -2.70 -5.59 4.99
C ASN A 71 -2.74 -4.04 5.09
N HIS A 72 -2.66 -3.27 3.99
CA HIS A 72 -2.95 -1.83 4.01
C HIS A 72 -4.44 -1.54 4.29
N ALA A 73 -5.32 -2.55 4.18
CA ALA A 73 -6.73 -2.42 4.52
C ALA A 73 -7.00 -2.00 5.99
N PHE A 74 -5.98 -2.00 6.85
CA PHE A 74 -6.09 -1.65 8.28
C PHE A 74 -5.19 -0.48 8.72
N GLN A 75 -4.49 0.20 7.79
CA GLN A 75 -3.65 1.36 8.15
C GLN A 75 -4.39 2.71 8.00
N GLU A 76 -5.63 2.69 7.50
CA GLU A 76 -6.54 3.84 7.55
C GLU A 76 -7.37 3.77 8.84
N GLU A 77 -6.82 4.31 9.95
CA GLU A 77 -7.51 4.92 11.11
C GLU A 77 -6.62 4.88 12.37
N GLU A 78 -5.55 5.67 12.41
CA GLU A 78 -5.18 6.37 13.64
C GLU A 78 -5.51 7.85 13.43
N LEU A 79 -6.81 8.16 13.46
CA LEU A 79 -7.23 9.55 13.65
C LEU A 79 -6.97 9.93 15.11
N PRO A 80 -6.35 11.08 15.41
CA PRO A 80 -6.22 11.55 16.77
C PRO A 80 -7.61 11.88 17.33
N GLU A 81 -7.93 11.34 18.50
CA GLU A 81 -9.12 11.68 19.29
C GLU A 81 -9.20 13.21 19.44
N LYS A 82 -10.22 13.83 18.85
CA LYS A 82 -10.73 15.12 19.30
C LYS A 82 -12.21 15.26 18.95
N ASP A 83 -12.98 15.55 19.99
CA ASP A 83 -14.42 15.72 20.04
C ASP A 83 -14.95 16.80 19.05
N VAL A 84 -15.93 16.41 18.21
CA VAL A 84 -17.20 17.07 17.73
C VAL A 84 -17.19 18.58 17.33
N PRO A 85 -17.98 19.13 16.34
CA PRO A 85 -19.04 18.59 15.43
C PRO A 85 -18.88 18.90 13.91
N GLU A 86 -19.82 18.36 13.12
CA GLU A 86 -20.11 18.56 11.68
C GLU A 86 -20.05 20.02 11.19
N ASN A 87 -19.38 20.25 10.04
CA ASN A 87 -19.90 21.16 9.02
C ASN A 87 -19.41 20.75 7.61
N GLU A 88 -20.36 20.73 6.69
CA GLU A 88 -20.25 20.34 5.29
C GLU A 88 -19.40 21.35 4.50
N LYS A 89 -18.39 20.88 3.77
CA LYS A 89 -18.08 21.35 2.41
C LYS A 89 -17.02 20.49 1.75
N SER A 90 -17.48 19.63 0.85
CA SER A 90 -16.69 19.20 -0.30
C SER A 90 -16.33 20.43 -1.14
N GLN A 91 -15.07 20.87 -1.05
CA GLN A 91 -14.45 21.70 -2.09
C GLN A 91 -13.55 20.79 -2.93
N GLU A 92 -14.14 20.41 -4.05
CA GLU A 92 -13.50 20.04 -5.29
C GLU A 92 -12.56 21.18 -5.73
N SER A 93 -11.26 20.91 -5.76
CA SER A 93 -10.30 21.68 -6.55
C SER A 93 -9.67 20.72 -7.56
N VAL A 94 -10.30 20.70 -8.74
CA VAL A 94 -9.74 20.17 -9.97
C VAL A 94 -8.49 20.99 -10.28
N ASN A 95 -7.32 20.34 -10.25
CA ASN A 95 -6.15 20.85 -10.96
C ASN A 95 -6.24 20.26 -12.37
N GLU A 96 -6.60 21.12 -13.32
CA GLU A 96 -6.52 20.85 -14.75
C GLU A 96 -5.03 20.78 -15.12
N GLU A 97 -4.51 19.57 -15.27
CA GLU A 97 -3.32 19.34 -16.09
C GLU A 97 -3.68 18.38 -17.23
N GLU A 98 -3.58 18.96 -18.41
CA GLU A 98 -3.89 18.41 -19.72
C GLU A 98 -3.21 17.06 -19.92
N THR A 99 -4.00 15.98 -19.95
CA THR A 99 -3.64 14.79 -20.71
C THR A 99 -4.55 14.72 -21.90
N THR A 100 -3.95 14.88 -23.08
CA THR A 100 -4.55 14.71 -24.40
C THR A 100 -5.00 13.26 -24.56
N VAL A 101 -6.16 12.93 -23.96
CA VAL A 101 -6.85 11.66 -24.18
C VAL A 101 -7.48 11.74 -25.56
N THR A 102 -6.82 11.09 -26.51
CA THR A 102 -7.44 10.63 -27.75
C THR A 102 -8.74 9.91 -27.38
N VAL A 103 -9.87 10.45 -27.84
CA VAL A 103 -11.21 9.90 -27.63
C VAL A 103 -11.27 8.51 -28.29
N LEU A 104 -10.92 7.48 -27.54
CA LEU A 104 -11.31 6.11 -27.79
C LEU A 104 -12.69 5.95 -27.16
N GLU A 105 -13.72 5.83 -27.99
CA GLU A 105 -15.05 5.38 -27.57
C GLU A 105 -14.88 4.13 -26.68
N PRO A 106 -15.31 4.17 -25.41
CA PRO A 106 -15.19 3.01 -24.54
C PRO A 106 -15.97 1.86 -25.15
N SER A 107 -15.34 0.68 -25.20
CA SER A 107 -15.98 -0.50 -25.77
C SER A 107 -17.26 -0.81 -24.99
N LYS A 108 -18.20 -1.54 -25.62
CA LYS A 108 -19.45 -1.94 -24.94
C LYS A 108 -19.16 -2.70 -23.63
N GLU A 109 -18.10 -3.50 -23.63
CA GLU A 109 -17.65 -4.23 -22.43
C GLU A 109 -17.17 -3.30 -21.31
N ASP A 110 -16.53 -2.18 -21.64
CA ASP A 110 -16.05 -1.22 -20.63
C ASP A 110 -17.21 -0.45 -20.00
N LYS A 111 -18.24 -0.11 -20.81
CA LYS A 111 -19.47 0.51 -20.33
C LYS A 111 -20.21 -0.44 -19.36
N GLU A 112 -20.35 -1.71 -19.71
CA GLU A 112 -20.99 -2.71 -18.85
C GLU A 112 -20.23 -2.93 -17.53
N LYS A 113 -18.88 -2.99 -17.57
CA LYS A 113 -18.05 -3.10 -16.35
C LYS A 113 -18.20 -1.86 -15.47
N MET A 114 -18.23 -0.67 -16.06
CA MET A 114 -18.42 0.58 -15.35
C MET A 114 -19.80 0.65 -14.67
N GLU A 115 -20.86 0.24 -15.38
CA GLU A 115 -22.21 0.17 -14.83
C GLU A 115 -22.31 -0.83 -13.67
N PHE A 116 -21.73 -2.03 -13.82
CA PHE A 116 -21.70 -3.02 -12.75
C PHE A 116 -20.95 -2.52 -11.51
N ALA A 117 -19.82 -1.84 -11.71
CA ALA A 117 -19.06 -1.22 -10.63
C ALA A 117 -19.88 -0.12 -9.93
N ALA A 118 -20.56 0.75 -10.69
CA ALA A 118 -21.41 1.81 -10.16
C ALA A 118 -22.55 1.24 -9.30
N VAL A 119 -23.23 0.19 -9.78
CA VAL A 119 -24.30 -0.49 -9.04
C VAL A 119 -23.77 -1.07 -7.72
N LYS A 120 -22.58 -1.68 -7.74
CA LYS A 120 -21.95 -2.24 -6.54
C LYS A 120 -21.64 -1.16 -5.51
N ILE A 121 -21.07 -0.03 -5.94
CA ILE A 121 -20.76 1.12 -5.07
C ILE A 121 -22.05 1.67 -4.44
N GLN A 122 -23.08 1.89 -5.25
CA GLN A 122 -24.37 2.40 -4.77
C GLN A 122 -25.04 1.46 -3.77
N ALA A 123 -25.03 0.15 -4.03
CA ALA A 123 -25.60 -0.85 -3.12
C ALA A 123 -24.88 -0.88 -1.76
N VAL A 124 -23.54 -0.84 -1.78
CA VAL A 124 -22.72 -0.79 -0.57
C VAL A 124 -22.98 0.48 0.23
N PHE A 125 -23.04 1.64 -0.43
CA PHE A 125 -23.29 2.93 0.21
C PHE A 125 -24.68 3.01 0.85
N ARG A 126 -25.73 2.55 0.15
CA ARG A 126 -27.08 2.45 0.71
C ARG A 126 -27.12 1.56 1.95
N GLY A 127 -26.41 0.43 1.92
CA GLY A 127 -26.25 -0.44 3.08
C GLY A 127 -25.50 0.22 4.24
N HIS A 128 -24.48 1.02 3.94
CA HIS A 128 -23.72 1.76 4.95
C HIS A 128 -24.62 2.77 5.68
N LEU A 129 -25.41 3.56 4.94
CA LEU A 129 -26.36 4.52 5.50
C LEU A 129 -27.39 3.83 6.42
N ALA A 130 -27.95 2.69 6.00
CA ALA A 130 -28.89 1.93 6.82
C ALA A 130 -28.26 1.46 8.13
N ARG A 131 -27.03 0.92 8.08
CA ARG A 131 -26.28 0.50 9.27
C ARG A 131 -25.95 1.67 10.18
N GLN A 132 -25.61 2.83 9.63
CA GLN A 132 -25.32 4.04 10.38
C GLN A 132 -26.57 4.56 11.11
N ALA A 133 -27.74 4.53 10.46
CA ALA A 133 -29.02 4.89 11.08
C ALA A 133 -29.35 3.95 12.25
N VAL A 134 -29.22 2.63 12.08
CA VAL A 134 -29.45 1.65 13.17
C VAL A 134 -28.46 1.86 14.31
N LYS A 135 -27.18 2.14 14.03
CA LYS A 135 -26.17 2.45 15.05
C LYS A 135 -26.54 3.69 15.85
N LYS A 136 -27.02 4.76 15.20
CA LYS A 136 -27.50 5.98 15.86
C LYS A 136 -28.73 5.70 16.75
N MET A 137 -29.69 4.89 16.27
CA MET A 137 -30.87 4.51 17.06
C MET A 137 -30.49 3.72 18.31
N LYS A 138 -29.58 2.74 18.18
CA LYS A 138 -29.09 1.94 19.32
C LYS A 138 -28.41 2.80 20.39
N LEU A 139 -27.59 3.77 19.97
CA LEU A 139 -26.94 4.71 20.89
C LEU A 139 -27.94 5.64 21.60
N ALA A 140 -28.99 6.07 20.89
CA ALA A 140 -30.05 6.91 21.45
C ALA A 140 -31.00 6.16 22.40
N GLU A 141 -31.13 4.84 22.22
CA GLU A 141 -31.90 3.97 23.12
C GLU A 141 -31.13 3.70 24.41
N SER A 142 -29.83 3.37 24.33
CA SER A 142 -28.99 3.20 25.51
C SER A 142 -28.85 4.47 26.36
N ALA A 143 -28.94 5.66 25.76
CA ALA A 143 -28.88 6.94 26.47
C ALA A 143 -30.21 7.36 27.14
N LYS A 144 -31.29 6.61 26.92
CA LYS A 144 -32.61 6.85 27.55
C LYS A 144 -32.93 5.87 28.68
N GLU A 145 -32.13 4.81 28.84
CA GLU A 145 -32.26 3.81 29.91
C GLU A 145 -31.35 4.10 31.12
N GLU A 146 -30.53 5.16 31.07
CA GLU A 146 -29.88 5.81 32.22
C GLU A 146 -30.67 7.06 32.68
#